data_AF-A0A9D3ZSR7-F1
#
_entry.id   AF-A0A9D3ZSR7-F1
#
_cell.length_a   1.000
_cell.length_b   1.000
_cell.length_c   1.000
_cell.angle_alpha   90.00
_cell.angle_beta   90.00
_cell.angle_gamma   90.00
#
_symmetry.space_group_name_H-M   'P 1'
#
loop_
_entity.id
_entity.type
_entity.pdbx_description
1 polymer ?
#
loop_
_entity_poly.entity_id
_entity_poly.type
_entity_poly.pdbx_seq_one_letter_code
_entity_poly.pdbx_strand_id
1 'polypeptide(L)'
;MAMKENDQIIKENNCGTKMGLLYVLEAFTAIFKIGSISNNCCSELVMLGKVCNSTLVKRTLENPLFKDLNTVTIIAKSIETWNNFLALIDSPSPSA
;
A
#
# COMPACT_ATOMS: atom_id res chain seq x y z
N MET A 1 22.15 -4.45 0.59
CA MET A 1 21.85 -4.10 2.00
C MET A 1 20.37 -3.79 2.24
N ALA A 2 19.61 -3.28 1.25
CA ALA A 2 18.21 -2.84 1.42
C ALA A 2 17.20 -3.92 1.87
N MET A 3 17.32 -5.17 1.40
CA MET A 3 16.39 -6.25 1.79
C MET A 3 16.30 -6.45 3.31
N LYS A 4 17.43 -6.39 4.02
CA LYS A 4 17.47 -6.58 5.48
C LYS A 4 16.79 -5.42 6.23
N GLU A 5 16.87 -4.21 5.71
CA GLU A 5 16.28 -3.02 6.33
C GLU A 5 14.75 -3.04 6.19
N ASN A 6 14.25 -3.29 4.98
CA ASN A 6 12.81 -3.38 4.74
C ASN A 6 12.17 -4.57 5.51
N ASP A 7 12.83 -5.73 5.53
CA ASP A 7 12.37 -6.91 6.28
C ASP A 7 12.31 -6.64 7.79
N GLN A 8 13.30 -5.90 8.33
CA GLN A 8 13.31 -5.50 9.74
C GLN A 8 12.14 -4.56 10.06
N ILE A 9 11.94 -3.51 9.26
CA ILE A 9 10.85 -2.54 9.45
C ILE A 9 9.48 -3.23 9.39
N ILE A 10 9.29 -4.16 8.44
CA ILE A 10 8.06 -4.95 8.30
C ILE A 10 7.76 -5.72 9.58
N LYS A 11 8.77 -6.37 10.13
CA LYS A 11 8.65 -7.17 11.35
C LYS A 11 8.37 -6.30 12.58
N GLU A 12 9.13 -5.23 12.78
CA GLU A 12 8.99 -4.35 13.96
C GLU A 12 7.64 -3.62 14.00
N ASN A 13 7.10 -3.25 12.84
CA ASN A 13 5.82 -2.55 12.75
C ASN A 13 4.63 -3.49 12.59
N ASN A 14 4.84 -4.81 12.64
CA ASN A 14 3.78 -5.80 12.46
C ASN A 14 2.97 -5.57 11.16
N CYS A 15 3.66 -5.21 10.08
CA CYS A 15 2.99 -4.82 8.83
C CYS A 15 2.19 -5.96 8.18
N GLY A 16 2.45 -7.22 8.56
CA GLY A 16 1.77 -8.39 8.01
C GLY A 16 0.51 -8.84 8.74
N THR A 17 0.20 -8.31 9.93
CA THR A 17 -0.89 -8.83 10.80
C THR A 17 -2.16 -7.98 10.79
N LYS A 18 -2.19 -6.88 10.04
CA LYS A 18 -3.29 -5.90 10.08
C LYS A 18 -4.20 -5.84 8.85
N MET A 19 -3.97 -6.64 7.81
CA MET A 19 -4.74 -6.57 6.56
C MET A 19 -5.56 -7.83 6.31
N GLY A 20 -6.82 -7.66 5.87
CA GLY A 20 -7.56 -8.73 5.22
C GLY A 20 -6.94 -9.10 3.86
N LEU A 21 -7.04 -10.37 3.47
CA LEU A 21 -6.52 -10.90 2.20
C LEU A 21 -7.06 -10.13 0.98
N LEU A 22 -8.34 -9.77 1.02
CA LEU A 22 -9.04 -9.05 -0.07
C LEU A 22 -8.47 -7.65 -0.28
N TYR A 23 -8.13 -6.97 0.81
CA TYR A 23 -7.52 -5.65 0.79
C TYR A 23 -6.11 -5.70 0.17
N VAL A 24 -5.29 -6.70 0.56
CA VAL A 24 -3.92 -6.85 0.03
C VAL A 24 -3.97 -7.00 -1.48
N LEU A 25 -4.91 -7.79 -1.98
CA LEU A 25 -5.07 -8.06 -3.40
C LEU A 25 -5.50 -6.82 -4.19
N GLU A 26 -6.42 -6.03 -3.64
CA GLU A 26 -6.95 -4.83 -4.28
C GLU A 26 -5.91 -3.69 -4.33
N ALA A 27 -5.24 -3.41 -3.20
CA ALA A 27 -4.16 -2.42 -3.15
C ALA A 27 -2.98 -2.84 -4.07
N PHE A 28 -2.62 -4.12 -4.06
CA PHE A 28 -1.60 -4.65 -4.97
C PHE A 28 -2.00 -4.46 -6.44
N THR A 29 -3.25 -4.71 -6.79
CA THR A 29 -3.75 -4.56 -8.17
C THR A 29 -3.74 -3.09 -8.62
N ALA A 30 -4.14 -2.16 -7.74
CA ALA A 30 -4.12 -0.73 -8.04
C ALA A 30 -2.68 -0.19 -8.24
N ILE A 31 -1.75 -0.65 -7.41
CA ILE A 31 -0.35 -0.15 -7.42
C ILE A 31 0.47 -0.79 -8.55
N PHE A 32 0.37 -2.11 -8.76
CA PHE A 32 1.30 -2.87 -9.61
C PHE A 32 0.75 -3.28 -10.99
N LYS A 33 -0.56 -3.12 -11.23
CA LYS A 33 -1.18 -3.43 -12.54
C LYS A 33 -1.80 -2.16 -13.13
N ILE A 34 -3.12 -2.18 -13.31
CA ILE A 34 -3.97 -1.09 -13.76
C ILE A 34 -5.31 -1.33 -13.04
N GLY A 35 -5.56 -0.59 -11.97
CA GLY A 35 -6.76 -0.75 -11.16
C GLY A 35 -7.01 0.46 -10.27
N SER A 36 -8.23 0.58 -9.77
CA SER A 36 -8.63 1.58 -8.77
C SER A 36 -8.95 0.88 -7.46
N ILE A 37 -8.72 1.56 -6.34
CA ILE A 37 -9.12 1.08 -5.02
C ILE A 37 -10.62 1.39 -4.81
N SER A 38 -11.37 0.42 -4.28
CA SER A 38 -12.76 0.62 -3.83
C SER A 38 -12.83 1.29 -2.46
N ASN A 39 -13.97 1.95 -2.18
CA ASN A 39 -14.20 2.59 -0.89
C ASN A 39 -14.20 1.60 0.30
N ASN A 40 -14.49 0.31 0.10
CA ASN A 40 -14.46 -0.69 1.18
C ASN A 40 -13.04 -1.05 1.64
N CYS A 41 -12.06 -0.94 0.74
CA CYS A 41 -10.64 -1.04 1.06
C CYS A 41 -10.20 0.15 1.96
N CYS A 42 -11.02 1.21 2.06
CA CYS A 42 -10.64 2.48 2.68
C CYS A 42 -10.61 2.51 4.23
N SER A 43 -11.01 1.45 4.94
CA SER A 43 -10.96 1.41 6.41
C SER A 43 -9.75 0.64 6.96
N GLU A 44 -9.24 -0.35 6.23
CA GLU A 44 -8.15 -1.23 6.69
C GLU A 44 -6.74 -0.69 6.38
N LEU A 45 -6.56 0.06 5.28
CA LEU A 45 -5.30 0.76 4.90
C LEU A 45 -4.85 1.71 6.04
N VAL A 46 -5.78 2.34 6.80
CA VAL A 46 -5.48 3.24 7.94
C VAL A 46 -4.70 2.47 9.00
N MET A 47 -5.17 1.26 9.31
CA MET A 47 -4.63 0.45 10.39
C MET A 47 -3.20 -0.02 10.11
N LEU A 48 -2.87 -0.16 8.83
CA LEU A 48 -1.51 -0.48 8.38
C LEU A 48 -0.53 0.68 8.62
N GLY A 49 -0.97 1.91 8.35
CA GLY A 49 -0.14 3.09 8.45
C GLY A 49 0.86 3.27 7.28
N LYS A 50 1.23 4.55 7.06
CA LYS A 50 2.04 4.99 5.91
C LYS A 50 3.41 4.30 5.82
N VAL A 51 4.02 4.01 6.96
CA VAL A 51 5.34 3.35 7.07
C VAL A 51 5.27 1.96 6.44
N CYS A 52 4.32 1.14 6.89
CA CYS A 52 4.15 -0.21 6.36
C CYS A 52 3.78 -0.21 4.87
N ASN A 53 2.92 0.70 4.41
CA ASN A 53 2.56 0.78 2.99
C ASN A 53 3.79 1.06 2.12
N SER A 54 4.59 2.05 2.52
CA SER A 54 5.79 2.44 1.78
C SER A 54 6.85 1.34 1.79
N THR A 55 7.06 0.70 2.94
CA THR A 55 8.06 -0.37 3.10
C THR A 55 7.66 -1.64 2.35
N LEU A 56 6.40 -2.03 2.39
CA LEU A 56 5.91 -3.19 1.64
C LEU A 56 6.06 -2.99 0.13
N VAL A 57 5.71 -1.82 -0.41
CA VAL A 57 5.89 -1.53 -1.84
C VAL A 57 7.36 -1.60 -2.25
N LYS A 58 8.27 -1.00 -1.45
CA LYS A 58 9.71 -1.09 -1.69
C LYS A 58 10.18 -2.55 -1.66
N ARG A 59 9.74 -3.32 -0.65
CA ARG A 59 10.13 -4.73 -0.50
C ARG A 59 9.62 -5.60 -1.65
N THR A 60 8.43 -5.31 -2.18
CA THR A 60 7.88 -5.98 -3.35
C THR A 60 8.70 -5.66 -4.60
N LEU A 61 9.10 -4.40 -4.81
CA LEU A 61 9.92 -3.99 -5.95
C LEU A 61 11.34 -4.58 -5.94
N GLU A 62 11.86 -4.97 -4.77
CA GLU A 62 13.12 -5.72 -4.66
C GLU A 62 13.01 -7.17 -5.18
N ASN A 63 11.80 -7.72 -5.32
CA ASN A 63 11.62 -9.07 -5.85
C ASN A 63 11.93 -9.07 -7.36
N PRO A 64 12.81 -9.95 -7.87
CA PRO A 64 13.18 -10.02 -9.28
C PRO A 64 12.01 -10.16 -10.26
N LEU A 65 10.86 -10.66 -9.80
CA LEU A 65 9.63 -10.74 -10.60
C LEU A 65 9.09 -9.37 -11.04
N PHE A 66 9.47 -8.29 -10.36
CA PHE A 66 9.01 -6.92 -10.65
C PHE A 66 10.12 -6.02 -11.20
N LYS A 67 11.29 -6.58 -11.54
CA LYS A 67 12.47 -5.81 -11.98
C LYS A 67 12.24 -4.96 -13.23
N ASP A 68 11.28 -5.36 -14.08
CA ASP A 68 10.98 -4.69 -15.34
C ASP A 68 9.91 -3.59 -15.17
N LEU A 69 9.36 -3.42 -13.97
CA LEU A 69 8.44 -2.33 -13.67
C LEU A 69 9.20 -1.01 -13.48
N ASN A 70 8.56 0.08 -13.90
CA ASN A 70 9.09 1.41 -13.63
C ASN A 70 8.91 1.76 -12.15
N THR A 71 9.94 1.51 -11.35
CA THR A 71 10.01 1.76 -9.90
C THR A 71 9.50 3.15 -9.52
N VAL A 72 9.89 4.19 -10.28
CA VAL A 72 9.49 5.58 -9.99
C VAL A 72 7.98 5.75 -10.16
N THR A 73 7.41 5.16 -11.22
CA THR A 73 5.97 5.20 -11.49
C THR A 73 5.18 4.45 -10.42
N ILE A 74 5.65 3.27 -10.01
CA ILE A 74 4.98 2.45 -8.98
C ILE A 74 5.00 3.16 -7.62
N ILE A 75 6.13 3.77 -7.25
CA ILE A 75 6.23 4.55 -6.00
C ILE A 75 5.28 5.75 -6.05
N ALA A 76 5.25 6.49 -7.16
CA ALA A 76 4.33 7.63 -7.32
C ALA A 76 2.86 7.19 -7.20
N LYS A 77 2.48 6.09 -7.86
CA LYS A 77 1.13 5.50 -7.75
C LYS A 77 0.79 5.08 -6.33
N SER A 78 1.74 4.48 -5.60
CA SER A 78 1.52 4.12 -4.19
C SER A 78 1.25 5.34 -3.30
N ILE A 79 1.98 6.44 -3.52
CA ILE A 79 1.77 7.70 -2.80
C ILE A 79 0.41 8.31 -3.15
N GLU A 80 0.08 8.39 -4.44
CA GLU A 80 -1.21 8.89 -4.91
C GLU A 80 -2.37 8.10 -4.32
N THR A 81 -2.28 6.77 -4.38
CA THR A 81 -3.26 5.85 -3.83
C THR A 81 -3.45 6.05 -2.33
N TRP A 82 -2.36 6.22 -1.57
CA TRP A 82 -2.41 6.52 -0.14
C TRP A 82 -3.07 7.88 0.16
N ASN A 83 -2.79 8.91 -0.65
CA ASN A 83 -3.36 10.25 -0.45
C ASN A 83 -4.86 10.28 -0.79
N ASN A 84 -5.27 9.63 -1.87
CA ASN A 84 -6.68 9.51 -2.25
C ASN A 84 -7.49 8.82 -1.15
N PHE A 85 -6.90 7.79 -0.55
CA PHE A 85 -7.46 7.10 0.60
C PHE A 85 -7.63 8.02 1.82
N LEU A 86 -6.61 8.82 2.17
CA LEU A 86 -6.72 9.78 3.29
C LEU A 86 -7.85 10.78 3.05
N ALA A 87 -7.97 11.28 1.82
CA ALA A 87 -9.02 12.21 1.44
C ALA A 87 -10.43 11.61 1.57
N LEU A 88 -10.59 10.30 1.38
CA LEU A 88 -11.88 9.60 1.57
C LEU A 88 -12.28 9.50 3.05
N ILE A 89 -11.31 9.43 3.97
CA ILE A 89 -11.57 9.39 5.42
C ILE A 89 -11.87 10.78 5.96
N ASP A 90 -11.12 11.77 5.50
CA ASP A 90 -11.31 13.17 5.90
C ASP A 90 -12.56 13.80 5.27
N SER A 91 -13.16 13.14 4.26
CA SER A 91 -14.43 13.58 3.69
C SER A 91 -15.54 13.42 4.74
N PRO A 92 -16.23 14.51 5.12
CA PRO A 92 -17.40 14.40 5.97
C PRO A 92 -18.40 13.48 5.27
N SER A 93 -18.86 12.45 5.99
CA SER A 93 -19.92 11.58 5.50
C SER A 93 -21.09 12.47 5.08
N PRO A 94 -21.65 12.33 3.86
CA PRO A 94 -22.83 13.08 3.49
C PRO A 94 -23.91 12.70 4.49
N SER A 95 -24.19 13.61 5.40
CA SER A 95 -25.22 13.43 6.42
C SER A 95 -26.54 13.30 5.66
N ALA A 96 -27.21 12.16 5.84
CA ALA A 96 -28.54 11.89 5.29
C ALA A 96 -29.59 12.78 5.96
#